data_AF-A0A7Y2C8M4-F1
#
_entry.id   AF-A0A7Y2C8M4-F1
#
_cell.length_a   1.000
_cell.length_b   1.000
_cell.length_c   1.000
_cell.angle_alpha   90.00
_cell.angle_beta   90.00
_cell.angle_gamma   90.00
#
_symmetry.space_group_name_H-M   'P 1'
#
loop_
_entity.id
_entity.type
_entity.pdbx_description
1 polymer ?
#
loop_
_entity_poly.entity_id
_entity_poly.type
_entity_poly.pdbx_seq_one_letter_code
_entity_poly.pdbx_strand_id
1 'polypeptide(L)' 'PDAGPHLQLLGQYFIGYSVTWVGSFVGLVYGALVGGLIGWTIGMIYNRIVDL' A
#
# COMPACT_ATOMS: atom_id res chain seq x y z
N PRO A 1 22.24 14.87 0.78
CA PRO A 1 21.40 14.89 1.99
C PRO A 1 20.84 13.49 2.24
N ASP A 2 21.51 12.73 3.10
CA ASP A 2 21.17 11.35 3.40
C ASP A 2 19.81 11.27 4.10
N ALA A 3 18.86 10.59 3.47
CA ALA A 3 17.64 10.16 4.13
C ALA A 3 18.06 9.25 5.29
N GLY A 4 17.74 9.65 6.52
CA GLY A 4 18.21 9.00 7.74
C GLY A 4 17.98 7.47 7.74
N PRO A 5 18.71 6.71 8.56
CA PRO A 5 18.77 5.24 8.51
C PRO A 5 17.40 4.53 8.56
N HIS A 6 16.39 5.16 9.15
CA HIS A 6 15.01 4.65 9.15
C HIS A 6 14.29 4.74 7.81
N LEU A 7 14.58 5.74 6.98
CA LEU A 7 14.01 5.90 5.63
C LEU A 7 14.56 4.86 4.64
N GLN A 8 15.78 4.36 4.87
CA GLN A 8 16.36 3.29 4.05
C GLN A 8 15.68 1.93 4.29
N LEU A 9 15.16 1.68 5.49
CA LEU A 9 14.41 0.46 5.82
C LEU A 9 13.11 0.33 5.01
N LEU A 10 12.52 1.42 4.53
CA LEU A 10 11.32 1.37 3.69
C LEU A 10 11.59 0.71 2.33
N GLY A 11 12.85 0.70 1.86
CA GLY A 11 13.31 -0.06 0.71
C GLY A 11 13.31 -1.59 0.89
N GLN A 12 13.27 -2.09 2.13
CA GLN A 12 13.11 -3.53 2.39
C GLN A 12 11.65 -4.00 2.38
N TYR A 13 10.71 -3.14 2.78
CA TYR A 13 9.29 -3.50 2.85
C TYR A 13 8.56 -3.33 1.51
N PHE A 14 9.06 -2.46 0.63
CA PHE A 14 8.52 -2.26 -0.71
C PHE A 14 9.58 -2.59 -1.76
N ILE A 15 9.41 -3.72 -2.46
CA ILE A 15 10.27 -4.14 -3.57
C ILE A 15 10.35 -3.00 -4.61
N GLY A 16 11.56 -2.49 -4.86
CA GLY A 16 11.79 -1.38 -5.80
C GLY A 16 11.65 0.04 -5.23
N TYR A 17 11.46 0.22 -3.91
CA TYR A 17 11.38 1.54 -3.30
C TYR A 17 12.78 2.14 -3.05
N SER A 18 13.19 3.05 -3.94
CA SER A 18 14.32 3.95 -3.72
C SER A 18 13.78 5.31 -3.24
N VAL A 19 14.41 5.96 -2.27
CA VAL A 19 13.98 7.25 -1.66
C VAL A 19 14.05 8.38 -2.68
N THR A 20 13.10 8.37 -3.59
CA THR A 20 13.03 9.20 -4.79
C THR A 20 11.55 9.50 -5.07
N TRP A 21 11.29 10.55 -5.85
CA TRP A 21 9.94 10.92 -6.27
C TRP A 21 9.15 9.77 -6.92
N VAL A 22 9.85 8.84 -7.57
CA VAL A 22 9.26 7.65 -8.21
C VAL A 22 8.83 6.60 -7.17
N GLY A 23 9.57 6.46 -6.06
CA GLY A 23 9.22 5.56 -4.96
C GLY A 23 7.85 5.90 -4.34
N SER A 24 7.53 7.19 -4.21
CA SER A 24 6.22 7.66 -3.73
C SER A 24 5.07 7.20 -4.61
N PHE A 25 5.27 7.18 -5.94
CA PHE A 25 4.27 6.75 -6.90
C PHE A 25 4.04 5.23 -6.84
N VAL A 26 5.11 4.45 -6.67
CA VAL A 26 5.02 3.00 -6.44
C VAL A 26 4.29 2.70 -5.12
N GLY A 27 4.61 3.44 -4.05
CA GLY A 27 3.89 3.34 -2.78
C GLY A 27 2.40 3.67 -2.89
N LEU A 28 2.05 4.68 -3.70
CA LEU A 28 0.65 5.03 -3.98
C LEU A 28 -0.08 3.91 -4.71
N VAL A 29 0.53 3.30 -5.72
CA VAL A 29 -0.07 2.18 -6.45
C VAL A 29 -0.28 0.97 -5.53
N TYR A 30 0.73 0.60 -4.74
CA TYR A 30 0.61 -0.49 -3.78
C TYR A 30 -0.46 -0.20 -2.72
N GLY A 31 -0.48 1.00 -2.15
CA GLY A 31 -1.50 1.42 -1.18
C GLY A 31 -2.91 1.40 -1.77
N ALA A 32 -3.08 1.86 -3.02
CA ALA A 32 -4.36 1.84 -3.71
C ALA A 32 -4.85 0.41 -4.00
N LEU A 33 -3.95 -0.48 -4.44
CA LEU A 33 -4.29 -1.88 -4.70
C LEU A 33 -4.68 -2.62 -3.41
N VAL A 34 -3.88 -2.49 -2.36
CA VAL A 34 -4.15 -3.14 -1.07
C VAL A 34 -5.40 -2.56 -0.41
N GLY A 35 -5.54 -1.23 -0.37
CA GLY A 35 -6.71 -0.57 0.18
C GLY A 35 -8.00 -0.90 -0.59
N GLY A 36 -7.92 -0.93 -1.93
CA GLY A 36 -9.03 -1.33 -2.79
C GLY A 36 -9.46 -2.78 -2.57
N LEU A 37 -8.49 -3.70 -2.46
CA LEU A 37 -8.78 -5.12 -2.20
C LEU A 37 -9.45 -5.32 -0.84
N ILE A 38 -8.97 -4.62 0.20
CA ILE A 38 -9.54 -4.67 1.56
C ILE A 38 -10.96 -4.09 1.56
N GLY A 39 -11.16 -2.90 0.99
CA GLY A 39 -12.48 -2.27 0.91
C GLY A 39 -13.49 -3.11 0.13
N TRP A 40 -13.07 -3.69 -1.00
CA TRP A 40 -13.89 -4.60 -1.78
C TRP A 40 -14.27 -5.86 -1.00
N THR A 41 -13.31 -6.45 -0.28
CA THR A 41 -13.55 -7.63 0.56
C THR A 41 -14.56 -7.33 1.67
N ILE A 42 -14.41 -6.20 2.36
CA ILE A 42 -15.33 -5.77 3.42
C ILE A 42 -16.74 -5.55 2.84
N GLY A 43 -16.87 -4.84 1.71
CA GLY A 43 -18.16 -4.62 1.06
C GLY A 43 -18.82 -5.91 0.59
N MET A 44 -18.03 -6.85 0.06
CA MET A 44 -18.53 -8.17 -0.35
C MET A 44 -19.08 -8.95 0.85
N ILE A 45 -18.35 -8.98 1.97
CA ILE A 45 -18.81 -9.62 3.20
C ILE A 45 -20.09 -8.94 3.70
N TYR A 46 -20.13 -7.61 3.74
CA TYR A 46 -21.28 -6.88 4.25
C TYR A 46 -22.55 -7.13 3.41
N ASN A 47 -22.42 -7.10 2.08
CA ASN A 47 -23.53 -7.43 1.18
C ASN A 47 -24.01 -8.87 1.38
N ARG A 48 -23.08 -9.83 1.57
CA ARG A 48 -23.43 -11.22 1.82
C ARG A 48 -24.13 -11.45 3.17
N ILE A 49 -23.75 -10.69 4.20
CA ILE A 49 -24.41 -10.75 5.53
C ILE A 49 -25.78 -10.08 5.48
N VAL A 50 -25.93 -8.98 4.74
CA VAL A 50 -27.21 -8.28 4.58
C VAL A 50 -28.21 -9.09 3.75
N ASP A 51 -27.74 -9.85 2.76
CA ASP A 51 -28.58 -10.72 1.93
C ASP A 51 -28.95 -12.07 2.58
N LEU A 52 -28.46 -12.36 3.80
CA LEU A 52 -28.76 -13.56 4.60
C LEU A 52 -29.96 -13.34 5.53
#